data_AF-A0A0J9EQ66-F1
#
_entry.id   AF-A0A0J9EQ66-F1
#
_cell.length_a   1.000
_cell.length_b   1.000
_cell.length_c   1.000
_cell.angle_alpha   90.00
_cell.angle_beta   90.00
_cell.angle_gamma   90.00
#
_symmetry.space_group_name_H-M   'P 1'
#
loop_
_entity.id
_entity.type
_entity.pdbx_description
1 polymer ?
#
loop_
_entity_poly.entity_id
_entity_poly.type
_entity_poly.pdbx_seq_one_letter_code
_entity_poly.pdbx_strand_id
1 'polypeptide(L)'
;MTSATVHLSVPGDWKLWYTHMLGYAKDKKVSDFINLDKPDIFSELEEPLEPECPEEATAEAKIAYDIKVTAWKIKYMKYEKMNEGMMKIRDIIWRTVDATELRHVCSENDDVKEIIRLLRDRLSPMTADY
;
A
#
# COMPACT_ATOMS: atom_id res chain seq x y z
N MET A 1 -16.92 20.25 -4.80
CA MET A 1 -15.50 20.54 -5.08
C MET A 1 -15.14 19.83 -6.36
N THR A 2 -14.64 20.53 -7.38
CA THR A 2 -14.11 19.91 -8.59
C THR A 2 -12.82 19.17 -8.21
N SER A 3 -12.82 17.84 -8.30
CA SER A 3 -11.59 17.05 -8.15
C SER A 3 -10.64 17.48 -9.27
N ALA A 4 -9.47 18.00 -8.93
CA ALA A 4 -8.47 18.34 -9.93
C ALA A 4 -7.87 17.02 -10.45
N THR A 5 -8.23 16.65 -11.68
CA THR A 5 -7.60 15.53 -12.38
C THR A 5 -6.18 15.91 -12.74
N VAL A 6 -5.22 15.09 -12.34
CA VAL A 6 -3.80 15.24 -12.67
C VAL A 6 -3.57 14.55 -14.00
N HIS A 7 -3.30 15.34 -15.03
CA HIS A 7 -2.77 14.85 -16.29
C HIS A 7 -1.26 14.69 -16.16
N LEU A 8 -0.78 13.46 -16.04
CA LEU A 8 0.64 13.12 -15.91
C LEU A 8 1.36 13.08 -17.27
N SER A 9 0.95 13.94 -18.20
CA SER A 9 1.34 13.88 -19.62
C SER A 9 2.76 14.41 -19.89
N VAL A 10 3.43 15.01 -18.91
CA VAL A 10 4.85 15.37 -19.00
C VAL A 10 5.69 14.73 -17.88
N PRO A 11 6.97 14.40 -18.14
CA PRO A 11 7.87 13.73 -17.19
C PRO A 11 8.00 14.42 -15.83
N GLY A 12 7.96 15.76 -15.83
CA GLY A 12 8.04 16.57 -14.60
C GLY A 12 6.84 16.37 -13.68
N ASP A 13 5.65 16.18 -14.27
CA ASP A 13 4.40 15.99 -13.54
C ASP A 13 4.37 14.61 -12.87
N TRP A 14 4.90 13.58 -13.55
CA TRP A 14 5.13 12.27 -12.94
C TRP A 14 6.02 12.36 -11.69
N LYS A 15 7.19 13.00 -11.80
CA LYS A 15 8.14 13.09 -10.68
C LYS A 15 7.54 13.84 -9.48
N LEU A 16 6.83 14.94 -9.75
CA LEU A 16 6.18 15.72 -8.70
C LEU A 16 5.05 14.93 -8.04
N TRP A 17 4.20 14.29 -8.83
CA TRP A 17 3.11 13.44 -8.34
C TRP A 17 3.65 12.28 -7.50
N TYR A 18 4.65 11.56 -7.99
CA TYR A 18 5.24 10.43 -7.26
C TYR A 18 5.87 10.87 -5.94
N THR A 19 6.56 12.02 -5.92
CA THR A 19 7.09 12.62 -4.68
C THR A 19 5.97 12.94 -3.69
N HIS A 20 4.83 13.45 -4.18
CA HIS A 20 3.66 13.72 -3.35
C HIS A 20 3.04 12.44 -2.78
N MET A 21 2.92 11.38 -3.58
CA MET A 21 2.45 10.07 -3.13
C MET A 21 3.37 9.45 -2.07
N LEU A 22 4.69 9.58 -2.22
CA LEU A 22 5.67 9.20 -1.20
C LEU A 22 5.49 9.97 0.10
N GLY A 23 5.15 11.27 0.02
CA GLY A 23 4.78 12.09 1.16
C GLY A 23 3.60 11.50 1.94
N TYR A 24 2.49 11.21 1.24
CA TYR A 24 1.33 10.58 1.87
C TYR A 24 1.66 9.23 2.52
N ALA A 25 2.43 8.40 1.83
CA ALA A 25 2.78 7.08 2.35
C ALA A 25 3.70 7.16 3.58
N LYS A 26 4.58 8.16 3.65
CA LYS A 26 5.43 8.40 4.81
C LYS A 26 4.59 8.71 6.05
N ASP A 27 3.57 9.57 5.92
CA ASP A 27 2.65 9.90 7.02
C ASP A 27 1.86 8.68 7.49
N LYS A 28 1.55 7.76 6.57
CA LYS A 28 0.90 6.47 6.87
C LYS A 28 1.86 5.37 7.29
N LYS A 29 3.19 5.62 7.29
CA LYS A 29 4.25 4.63 7.57
C LYS A 29 4.22 3.41 6.65
N VAL A 30 3.83 3.61 5.39
CA VAL A 30 3.80 2.57 4.34
C VAL A 30 4.65 2.94 3.12
N SER A 31 5.55 3.93 3.25
CA SER A 31 6.41 4.40 2.17
C SER A 31 7.21 3.28 1.50
N ASP A 32 7.60 2.27 2.27
CA ASP A 32 8.43 1.18 1.79
C ASP A 32 7.70 0.31 0.76
N PHE A 33 6.39 0.17 0.95
CA PHE A 33 5.49 -0.56 0.06
C PHE A 33 5.08 0.21 -1.19
N ILE A 34 5.46 1.47 -1.35
CA ILE A 34 5.21 2.22 -2.60
C ILE A 34 6.49 2.80 -3.22
N ASN A 35 7.61 2.74 -2.50
CA ASN A 35 8.90 3.13 -3.01
C ASN A 35 9.35 2.13 -4.08
N LEU A 36 9.48 2.59 -5.32
CA LEU A 36 9.85 1.75 -6.47
C LEU A 36 11.28 1.21 -6.38
N ASP A 37 12.14 1.86 -5.60
CA ASP A 37 13.52 1.43 -5.34
C ASP A 37 13.61 0.35 -4.25
N LYS A 38 12.51 0.12 -3.52
CA LYS A 38 12.44 -0.90 -2.46
C LYS A 38 11.75 -2.17 -2.97
N PRO A 39 12.21 -3.35 -2.53
CA PRO A 39 11.64 -4.62 -2.98
C PRO A 39 10.26 -4.89 -2.38
N ASP A 40 9.92 -4.34 -1.20
CA ASP A 40 8.75 -4.74 -0.41
C ASP A 40 7.41 -4.54 -1.15
N ILE A 41 6.62 -5.60 -1.32
CA ILE A 41 5.26 -5.52 -1.90
C ILE A 41 4.25 -5.70 -0.77
N PHE A 42 3.18 -4.90 -0.75
CA PHE A 42 2.23 -4.97 0.38
C PHE A 42 1.37 -6.23 0.33
N SER A 43 0.99 -6.70 -0.86
CA SER A 43 0.26 -7.95 -1.04
C SER A 43 1.02 -9.20 -0.57
N GLU A 44 2.35 -9.12 -0.41
CA GLU A 44 3.18 -10.18 0.16
C GLU A 44 3.22 -10.14 1.70
N LEU A 45 2.68 -9.08 2.32
CA LEU A 45 2.62 -8.97 3.78
C LEU A 45 1.52 -9.88 4.33
N GLU A 46 1.94 -10.93 5.04
CA GLU A 46 1.01 -11.85 5.67
C GLU A 46 0.21 -11.20 6.81
N GLU A 47 -1.09 -11.48 6.83
CA GLU A 47 -1.95 -11.13 7.95
C GLU A 47 -1.56 -11.91 9.21
N PRO A 48 -1.45 -11.26 10.39
CA PRO A 48 -1.14 -11.97 11.63
C PRO A 48 -2.19 -13.03 11.97
N LEU A 49 -1.76 -14.28 12.11
CA LEU A 49 -2.63 -15.40 12.47
C LEU A 49 -3.09 -15.33 13.93
N GLU A 50 -4.39 -15.50 14.14
CA GLU A 50 -4.98 -15.60 15.48
C GLU A 50 -4.44 -16.86 16.19
N PRO A 51 -4.06 -16.78 17.48
CA PRO A 51 -3.59 -17.94 18.22
C PRO A 51 -4.70 -19.00 18.36
N GLU A 52 -4.30 -20.26 18.23
CA GLU A 52 -5.20 -21.40 18.48
C GLU A 52 -5.54 -21.52 19.96
N CYS A 53 -6.78 -21.90 20.24
CA CYS A 53 -7.25 -22.18 21.59
C CYS A 53 -6.45 -23.35 22.19
N PRO A 54 -6.05 -23.28 23.47
CA PRO A 54 -5.34 -24.39 24.10
C PRO A 54 -6.25 -25.63 24.20
N GLU A 55 -5.69 -26.80 23.89
CA GLU A 55 -6.38 -28.09 24.08
C GLU A 55 -6.55 -28.43 25.57
N GLU A 56 -5.57 -28.04 26.39
CA GLU A 56 -5.58 -28.29 27.83
C GLU A 56 -6.33 -27.19 28.58
N ALA A 57 -7.27 -27.59 29.42
CA ALA A 57 -8.03 -26.69 30.29
C ALA A 57 -7.30 -26.35 31.60
N THR A 58 -6.00 -26.05 31.54
CA THR A 58 -5.19 -25.65 32.71
C THR A 58 -5.10 -24.12 32.84
N ALA A 59 -4.84 -23.64 34.06
CA ALA A 59 -4.70 -22.20 34.32
C ALA A 59 -3.48 -21.62 33.60
N GLU A 60 -2.39 -22.38 33.53
CA GLU A 60 -1.17 -22.04 32.84
C GLU A 60 -1.37 -21.95 31.33
N ALA A 61 -2.09 -22.92 30.73
CA ALA A 61 -2.42 -22.90 29.31
C ALA A 61 -3.28 -21.68 28.95
N LYS A 62 -4.23 -21.32 29.82
CA LYS A 62 -5.03 -20.11 29.66
C LYS A 62 -4.18 -18.83 29.72
N ILE A 63 -3.29 -18.70 30.71
CA ILE A 63 -2.40 -17.54 30.84
C ILE A 63 -1.49 -17.42 29.59
N ALA A 64 -0.92 -18.52 29.13
CA ALA A 64 -0.08 -18.53 27.93
C ALA A 64 -0.87 -18.13 26.67
N TYR A 65 -2.11 -18.60 26.55
CA TYR A 65 -3.01 -18.21 25.46
C TYR A 65 -3.34 -16.71 25.51
N ASP A 66 -3.72 -16.17 26.67
CA ASP A 66 -4.07 -14.75 26.82
C ASP A 66 -2.88 -13.83 26.46
N ILE A 67 -1.65 -14.24 26.76
CA ILE A 67 -0.43 -13.53 26.34
C ILE A 67 -0.28 -13.57 24.81
N LYS A 68 -0.46 -14.75 24.18
CA LYS A 68 -0.41 -14.89 22.72
C LYS A 68 -1.47 -14.03 22.04
N VAL A 69 -2.71 -14.03 22.54
CA VAL A 69 -3.82 -13.20 22.02
C VAL A 69 -3.49 -11.73 22.12
N THR A 70 -2.91 -11.29 23.24
CA THR A 70 -2.50 -9.88 23.42
C THR A 70 -1.41 -9.49 22.41
N ALA A 71 -0.41 -10.34 22.21
CA ALA A 71 0.64 -10.11 21.23
C ALA A 71 0.10 -10.09 19.78
N TRP A 72 -0.83 -11.00 19.45
CA TRP A 72 -1.52 -11.03 18.17
C TRP A 72 -2.32 -9.75 17.92
N LYS A 73 -3.14 -9.30 18.89
CA LYS A 73 -3.92 -8.06 18.76
C LYS A 73 -3.05 -6.85 18.43
N ILE A 74 -1.87 -6.74 19.05
CA ILE A 74 -0.91 -5.66 18.75
C ILE A 74 -0.41 -5.74 17.31
N LYS A 75 -0.04 -6.94 16.84
CA LYS A 75 0.40 -7.16 15.45
C LYS A 75 -0.72 -6.88 14.46
N TYR A 76 -1.92 -7.40 14.72
CA TYR A 76 -3.11 -7.21 13.89
C TYR A 76 -3.49 -5.73 13.77
N MET A 77 -3.52 -4.98 14.88
CA MET A 77 -3.76 -3.53 14.83
C MET A 77 -2.71 -2.76 14.02
N LYS A 78 -1.45 -3.22 14.00
CA LYS A 78 -0.42 -2.61 13.16
C LYS A 78 -0.67 -2.91 11.69
N TYR A 79 -0.96 -4.17 11.35
CA TYR A 79 -1.31 -4.60 10.00
C TYR A 79 -2.52 -3.83 9.45
N GLU A 80 -3.62 -3.77 10.20
CA GLU A 80 -4.83 -3.02 9.84
C GLU A 80 -4.54 -1.54 9.53
N LYS A 81 -3.73 -0.87 10.36
CA LYS A 81 -3.34 0.53 10.11
C LYS A 81 -2.55 0.70 8.82
N MET A 82 -1.68 -0.25 8.50
CA MET A 82 -0.92 -0.23 7.25
C MET A 82 -1.85 -0.49 6.06
N ASN A 83 -2.75 -1.47 6.17
CA ASN A 83 -3.77 -1.78 5.16
C ASN A 83 -4.67 -0.57 4.87
N GLU A 84 -5.16 0.12 5.91
CA GLU A 84 -5.91 1.37 5.78
C GLU A 84 -5.10 2.46 5.05
N GLY A 85 -3.80 2.55 5.36
CA GLY A 85 -2.87 3.44 4.66
C GLY A 85 -2.79 3.15 3.16
N MET A 86 -2.66 1.88 2.79
CA MET A 86 -2.60 1.44 1.40
C MET A 86 -3.90 1.67 0.65
N MET A 87 -5.06 1.37 1.27
CA MET A 87 -6.38 1.66 0.69
C MET A 87 -6.57 3.15 0.42
N LYS A 88 -6.11 4.03 1.32
CA LYS A 88 -6.19 5.50 1.11
C LYS A 88 -5.29 5.96 -0.03
N ILE A 89 -4.08 5.42 -0.14
CA ILE A 89 -3.18 5.73 -1.26
C ILE A 89 -3.82 5.30 -2.57
N ARG A 90 -4.40 4.09 -2.61
CA ARG A 90 -5.17 3.60 -3.76
C ARG A 90 -6.32 4.55 -4.12
N ASP A 91 -7.16 4.96 -3.15
CA ASP A 91 -8.26 5.91 -3.39
C ASP A 91 -7.75 7.23 -3.99
N ILE A 92 -6.64 7.76 -3.48
CA ILE A 92 -6.03 8.98 -4.02
C ILE A 92 -5.62 8.78 -5.48
N ILE A 93 -4.99 7.65 -5.83
CA ILE A 93 -4.62 7.35 -7.22
C ILE A 93 -5.86 7.36 -8.11
N TRP A 94 -6.89 6.60 -7.77
CA TRP A 94 -8.12 6.50 -8.58
C TRP A 94 -8.91 7.80 -8.70
N ARG A 95 -8.80 8.70 -7.71
CA ARG A 95 -9.51 10.00 -7.71
C ARG A 95 -8.74 11.13 -8.38
N THR A 96 -7.43 11.00 -8.50
CA THR A 96 -6.56 12.08 -8.99
C THR A 96 -5.95 11.77 -10.34
N VAL A 97 -5.69 10.51 -10.68
CA VAL A 97 -5.13 10.14 -11.98
C VAL A 97 -6.26 10.06 -13.01
N ASP A 98 -6.01 10.57 -14.22
CA ASP A 98 -6.98 10.53 -15.30
C ASP A 98 -7.40 9.09 -15.68
N ALA A 99 -8.68 8.87 -15.96
CA ALA A 99 -9.22 7.55 -16.27
C ALA A 99 -8.59 6.93 -17.54
N THR A 100 -8.15 7.74 -18.50
CA THR A 100 -7.43 7.26 -19.70
C THR A 100 -6.03 6.79 -19.37
N GLU A 101 -5.43 7.26 -18.27
CA GLU A 101 -4.19 6.75 -17.73
C GLU A 101 -4.41 5.42 -17.00
N LEU A 102 -5.49 5.33 -16.23
CA LEU A 102 -5.84 4.17 -15.42
C LEU A 102 -6.40 2.98 -16.21
N ARG A 103 -6.94 3.17 -17.43
CA ARG A 103 -7.47 2.07 -18.27
C ARG A 103 -6.43 0.99 -18.62
N HIS A 104 -5.14 1.27 -18.42
CA HIS A 104 -4.02 0.38 -18.70
C HIS A 104 -3.49 -0.34 -17.45
N VAL A 105 -4.07 -0.05 -16.27
CA VAL A 105 -3.83 -0.82 -15.04
C VAL A 105 -4.66 -2.10 -15.10
N CYS A 106 -4.11 -3.23 -14.63
CA CYS A 106 -4.75 -4.54 -14.80
C CYS A 106 -6.03 -4.70 -13.95
N SER A 107 -6.06 -4.16 -12.72
CA SER A 107 -7.22 -4.25 -11.82
C SER A 107 -7.21 -3.17 -10.73
N GLU A 108 -8.38 -2.72 -10.28
CA GLU A 108 -8.54 -1.88 -9.08
C GLU A 108 -8.05 -2.57 -7.80
N ASN A 109 -7.90 -3.89 -7.83
CA ASN A 109 -7.43 -4.70 -6.71
C ASN A 109 -5.91 -4.91 -6.69
N ASP A 110 -5.19 -4.46 -7.72
CA ASP A 110 -3.73 -4.65 -7.80
C ASP A 110 -2.99 -3.96 -6.64
N ASP A 111 -1.83 -4.50 -6.30
CA ASP A 111 -0.94 -3.86 -5.33
C ASP A 111 -0.61 -2.43 -5.79
N VAL A 112 -0.67 -1.48 -4.86
CA VAL A 112 -0.44 -0.06 -5.17
C VAL A 112 0.92 0.16 -5.80
N LYS A 113 1.96 -0.60 -5.40
CA LYS A 113 3.29 -0.51 -6.01
C LYS A 113 3.24 -0.90 -7.47
N GLU A 114 2.50 -1.95 -7.82
CA GLU A 114 2.33 -2.38 -9.22
C GLU A 114 1.56 -1.34 -10.04
N ILE A 115 0.49 -0.76 -9.47
CA ILE A 115 -0.22 0.35 -10.12
C ILE A 115 0.74 1.51 -10.41
N ILE A 116 1.56 1.90 -9.43
CA ILE A 116 2.56 2.95 -9.59
C ILE A 116 3.65 2.56 -10.61
N ARG A 117 4.10 1.30 -10.65
CA ARG A 117 5.05 0.80 -11.66
C ARG A 117 4.49 0.94 -13.07
N LEU A 118 3.25 0.50 -13.28
CA LEU A 118 2.58 0.59 -14.59
C LEU A 118 2.39 2.05 -15.02
N LEU A 119 1.99 2.92 -14.09
CA LEU A 119 1.89 4.35 -14.35
C LEU A 119 3.26 4.94 -14.71
N ARG A 120 4.32 4.59 -13.99
CA ARG A 120 5.69 5.03 -14.30
C ARG A 120 6.09 4.60 -15.71
N ASP A 121 5.93 3.34 -16.06
CA ASP A 121 6.45 2.79 -17.31
C ASP A 121 5.78 3.44 -18.54
N ARG A 122 4.58 4.00 -18.37
CA ARG A 122 3.85 4.75 -19.40
C ARG A 122 4.13 6.26 -19.38
N LEU A 123 4.20 6.85 -18.19
CA LEU A 123 4.19 8.31 -18.00
C LEU A 123 5.56 8.90 -17.72
N SER A 124 6.48 8.08 -17.23
CA SER A 124 7.89 8.44 -17.14
C SER A 124 8.52 8.23 -18.50
N PRO A 125 9.24 9.22 -19.06
CA PRO A 125 10.00 8.98 -20.26
C PRO A 125 11.08 7.97 -19.91
N MET A 126 11.01 6.77 -20.49
CA MET A 126 12.25 6.04 -20.73
C MET A 126 13.12 6.99 -21.55
N THR A 127 14.25 7.41 -21.00
CA THR A 127 15.31 7.99 -21.81
C THR A 127 15.72 6.95 -22.83
N ALA A 128 15.03 6.90 -23.98
CA ALA A 128 15.75 6.74 -25.22
C ALA A 128 16.30 8.14 -25.50
N ASP A 129 17.62 8.24 -25.36
CA ASP A 129 18.42 9.41 -25.71
C ASP A 129 17.90 10.13 -26.95
N TYR A 130 17.74 11.46 -26.87
CA TYR A 130 18.24 12.43 -27.85
C TYR A 130 18.18 13.86 -27.31
#